data_AF-A0A1M5VRB5-F1
#
_entry.id   AF-A0A1M5VRB5-F1
#
_cell.length_a   1.000
_cell.length_b   1.000
_cell.length_c   1.000
_cell.angle_alpha   90.00
_cell.angle_beta   90.00
_cell.angle_gamma   90.00
#
_symmetry.space_group_name_H-M   'P 1'
#
loop_
_entity.id
_entity.type
_entity.pdbx_description
1 polymer ?
#
loop_
_entity_poly.entity_id
_entity_poly.type
_entity_poly.pdbx_seq_one_letter_code
_entity_poly.pdbx_strand_id
1 'polypeptide(L)'
;MIEGFYNLLALVGFHHPIHPIVVHIPMGMVVGAVLFSLVHWKKPGLGLDRTAFHCIVLALIFVVPVYIAGLLDWQHVFAGDWNKWIVIKMILGVVLTGVLIATVVAQRRGASHQVLFRYYLVSLAICGGLGFSGGELLYGG
;
A
#
# COMPACT_ATOMS: atom_id res chain seq x y z
N MET A 1 -22.42 8.71 -11.28
CA MET A 1 -21.00 9.11 -11.45
C MET A 1 -20.07 7.91 -11.46
N ILE A 2 -20.13 7.03 -10.45
CA ILE A 2 -19.29 5.80 -10.39
C ILE A 2 -19.53 4.89 -11.60
N GLU A 3 -20.79 4.56 -11.91
CA GLU A 3 -21.14 3.76 -13.10
C GLU A 3 -20.65 4.38 -14.42
N GLY A 4 -20.67 5.71 -14.55
CA GLY A 4 -20.17 6.39 -15.75
C GLY A 4 -18.66 6.21 -15.94
N PHE A 5 -17.90 6.18 -14.83
CA PHE A 5 -16.46 5.91 -14.86
C PHE A 5 -16.16 4.47 -15.28
N TYR A 6 -16.87 3.48 -14.72
CA TYR A 6 -16.69 2.08 -15.14
C TYR A 6 -17.15 1.82 -16.57
N ASN A 7 -18.24 2.46 -17.01
CA ASN A 7 -18.67 2.37 -18.41
C ASN A 7 -17.62 2.96 -19.37
N LEU A 8 -16.94 4.04 -19.00
CA LEU A 8 -15.83 4.58 -19.79
C LEU A 8 -14.66 3.58 -19.87
N LEU A 9 -14.30 2.94 -18.75
CA LEU A 9 -13.27 1.88 -18.73
C LEU A 9 -13.68 0.66 -19.58
N ALA A 10 -14.96 0.29 -19.56
CA ALA A 10 -15.49 -0.80 -20.37
C ALA A 10 -15.38 -0.53 -21.87
N LEU A 11 -15.46 0.73 -22.33
CA LEU A 11 -15.26 1.08 -23.75
C LEU A 11 -13.86 0.73 -24.25
N VAL A 12 -12.86 0.68 -23.37
CA VAL A 12 -11.48 0.27 -23.69
C VAL A 12 -11.20 -1.18 -23.29
N GLY A 13 -12.24 -1.97 -22.98
CA GLY A 13 -12.14 -3.39 -22.63
C GLY A 13 -11.73 -3.67 -21.19
N PHE A 14 -11.76 -2.67 -20.30
CA PHE A 14 -11.39 -2.85 -18.90
C PHE A 14 -12.63 -3.07 -18.03
N HIS A 15 -12.83 -4.32 -17.61
CA HIS A 15 -13.98 -4.76 -16.82
C HIS A 15 -13.64 -5.20 -15.38
N HIS A 16 -12.41 -4.95 -14.94
CA HIS A 16 -11.90 -5.42 -13.66
C HIS A 16 -11.97 -4.32 -12.58
N PRO A 17 -11.96 -4.68 -11.28
CA PRO A 17 -11.74 -3.73 -10.21
C PRO A 17 -10.40 -2.99 -10.40
N ILE A 18 -10.39 -1.68 -10.13
CA ILE A 18 -9.20 -0.84 -10.30
C ILE A 18 -8.27 -0.89 -9.10
N HIS A 19 -8.80 -1.07 -7.89
CA HIS A 19 -8.04 -1.07 -6.64
C HIS A 19 -6.91 -2.10 -6.65
N PRO A 20 -7.11 -3.37 -7.08
CA PRO A 20 -6.03 -4.35 -7.14
C PRO A 20 -4.83 -3.85 -7.94
N ILE A 21 -5.02 -3.15 -9.06
CA ILE A 21 -3.89 -2.63 -9.85
C ILE A 21 -3.13 -1.56 -9.07
N VAL A 22 -3.88 -0.61 -8.49
CA VAL A 22 -3.28 0.54 -7.82
C VAL A 22 -2.54 0.13 -6.54
N VAL A 23 -3.01 -0.88 -5.79
CA VAL A 23 -2.34 -1.33 -4.54
C VAL A 23 -0.95 -1.93 -4.75
N HIS A 24 -0.65 -2.46 -5.95
CA HIS A 24 0.68 -3.03 -6.23
C HIS A 24 1.79 -1.98 -6.12
N ILE A 25 1.48 -0.70 -6.35
CA ILE A 25 2.47 0.37 -6.27
C ILE A 25 2.95 0.56 -4.83
N PRO A 26 2.11 0.93 -3.83
CA PRO A 26 2.59 1.08 -2.47
C PRO A 26 3.10 -0.23 -1.87
N MET A 27 2.51 -1.38 -2.21
CA MET A 27 3.03 -2.68 -1.75
C MET A 27 4.42 -2.97 -2.29
N GLY A 28 4.64 -2.81 -3.59
CA GLY A 28 5.94 -2.99 -4.23
C GLY A 28 6.97 -2.00 -3.69
N MET A 29 6.57 -0.77 -3.40
CA MET A 29 7.44 0.21 -2.77
C MET A 29 7.85 -0.18 -1.34
N VAL A 30 6.92 -0.70 -0.53
CA VAL A 30 7.26 -1.19 0.82
C VAL A 30 8.24 -2.37 0.75
N VAL A 31 8.02 -3.31 -0.18
CA VAL A 31 8.97 -4.40 -0.44
C VAL A 31 10.34 -3.83 -0.87
N GLY A 32 10.34 -2.88 -1.80
CA GLY A 32 11.55 -2.18 -2.25
C GLY A 32 12.30 -1.49 -1.11
N ALA A 33 11.59 -0.83 -0.19
CA ALA A 33 12.18 -0.18 0.97
C ALA A 33 12.92 -1.18 1.87
N VAL A 34 12.32 -2.34 2.14
CA VAL A 34 12.98 -3.41 2.92
C VAL A 34 14.21 -3.94 2.19
N LEU A 35 14.10 -4.23 0.88
CA LEU A 35 15.21 -4.77 0.09
C LEU A 35 16.39 -3.79 -0.01
N PHE A 36 16.14 -2.53 -0.36
CA PHE A 36 17.21 -1.53 -0.46
C PHE A 36 17.86 -1.26 0.90
N SER A 37 17.08 -1.26 1.99
CA SER A 37 17.60 -1.12 3.35
C SER A 37 18.47 -2.32 3.76
N LEU A 38 18.07 -3.55 3.44
CA LEU A 38 18.87 -4.76 3.66
C LEU A 38 20.19 -4.73 2.87
N VAL A 39 20.15 -4.31 1.60
CA VAL A 39 21.35 -4.21 0.77
C VAL A 39 22.29 -3.12 1.29
N HIS A 40 21.75 -1.98 1.75
CA HIS A 40 22.54 -0.92 2.39
C HIS A 40 23.33 -1.46 3.60
N TRP A 41 22.72 -2.32 4.42
CA TRP A 41 23.42 -2.93 5.56
C TRP A 41 24.67 -3.71 5.13
N LYS A 42 24.57 -4.48 4.04
CA LYS A 42 25.71 -5.27 3.52
C LYS A 42 26.71 -4.42 2.72
N LYS A 43 26.25 -3.36 2.09
CA LYS A 43 27.03 -2.49 1.18
C LYS A 43 26.73 -1.01 1.48
N PRO A 44 27.24 -0.48 2.61
CA PRO A 44 27.09 0.94 2.91
C PRO A 44 27.82 1.78 1.86
N GLY A 45 27.33 3.01 1.61
CA GLY A 45 27.93 3.96 0.67
C GLY A 45 27.31 4.00 -0.74
N LEU A 46 26.42 3.06 -1.09
CA LEU A 46 25.70 3.07 -2.38
C LEU A 46 24.48 4.01 -2.43
N GLY A 47 24.18 4.72 -1.33
CA GLY A 47 23.01 5.60 -1.22
C GLY A 47 21.65 4.86 -1.20
N LEU A 48 21.65 3.53 -1.04
CA LEU A 48 20.44 2.70 -1.05
C LEU A 48 19.51 2.94 0.15
N ASP A 49 20.02 3.48 1.25
CA ASP A 49 19.21 3.96 2.37
C ASP A 49 18.27 5.10 1.94
N ARG A 50 18.78 6.03 1.14
CA ARG A 50 17.98 7.12 0.57
C ARG A 50 16.96 6.59 -0.44
N THR A 51 17.33 5.60 -1.24
CA THR A 51 16.40 4.92 -2.15
C THR A 51 15.29 4.21 -1.39
N ALA A 52 15.61 3.50 -0.30
CA ALA A 52 14.62 2.86 0.57
C ALA A 52 13.62 3.89 1.13
N PHE A 53 14.13 5.05 1.55
CA PHE A 53 13.28 6.15 2.00
C PHE A 53 12.39 6.71 0.87
N HIS A 54 12.92 6.91 -0.34
CA HIS A 54 12.11 7.36 -1.47
C HIS A 54 10.98 6.39 -1.81
N CYS A 55 11.20 5.08 -1.67
CA CYS A 55 10.13 4.09 -1.82
C CYS A 55 8.99 4.35 -0.81
N ILE A 56 9.30 4.60 0.47
CA ILE A 56 8.28 4.94 1.47
C ILE A 56 7.52 6.22 1.14
N VAL A 57 8.23 7.27 0.67
CA VAL A 57 7.59 8.51 0.24
C VAL A 57 6.63 8.25 -0.93
N LEU A 58 7.05 7.46 -1.93
CA LEU A 58 6.20 7.14 -3.07
C LEU A 58 5.01 6.25 -2.64
N ALA A 59 5.22 5.29 -1.74
CA ALA A 59 4.15 4.50 -1.16
C ALA A 59 3.10 5.38 -0.48
N LEU A 60 3.53 6.36 0.32
CA LEU A 60 2.65 7.30 1.00
C LEU A 60 1.84 8.16 0.02
N ILE A 61 2.48 8.65 -1.04
CA ILE A 61 1.79 9.43 -2.10
C ILE A 61 0.70 8.56 -2.75
N PHE A 62 1.00 7.29 -3.03
CA PHE A 62 0.08 6.37 -3.68
C PHE A 62 -1.03 5.81 -2.77
N VAL A 63 -1.00 6.07 -1.46
CA VAL A 63 -2.14 5.77 -0.59
C VAL A 63 -3.40 6.49 -1.08
N VAL A 64 -3.28 7.74 -1.53
CA VAL A 64 -4.42 8.55 -1.98
C VAL A 64 -5.16 7.91 -3.15
N PRO A 65 -4.52 7.61 -4.30
CA PRO A 65 -5.20 6.93 -5.40
C PRO A 65 -5.67 5.52 -5.01
N VAL A 66 -4.97 4.81 -4.11
CA VAL A 66 -5.43 3.51 -3.59
C VAL A 66 -6.76 3.62 -2.85
N TYR A 67 -6.93 4.63 -2.01
CA TYR A 67 -8.18 4.85 -1.28
C TYR A 67 -9.32 5.24 -2.18
N ILE A 68 -9.07 6.11 -3.16
CA ILE A 68 -10.08 6.47 -4.17
C ILE A 68 -10.51 5.21 -4.93
N ALA A 69 -9.55 4.42 -5.43
CA ALA A 69 -9.85 3.18 -6.13
C ALA A 69 -10.59 2.18 -5.24
N GLY A 70 -10.19 2.06 -3.96
CA GLY A 70 -10.83 1.17 -3.00
C GLY A 70 -12.28 1.56 -2.70
N LEU A 71 -12.57 2.85 -2.55
CA LEU A 71 -13.94 3.36 -2.39
C LEU A 71 -14.80 3.10 -3.63
N LEU A 72 -14.24 3.31 -4.83
CA LEU A 72 -14.93 3.07 -6.09
C LEU A 72 -15.27 1.59 -6.28
N ASP A 73 -14.30 0.69 -6.05
CA ASP A 73 -14.51 -0.75 -6.15
C ASP A 73 -15.47 -1.25 -5.06
N TRP A 74 -15.37 -0.72 -3.84
CA TRP A 74 -16.25 -1.09 -2.73
C TRP A 74 -17.72 -0.79 -3.05
N GLN A 75 -18.00 0.38 -3.63
CA GLN A 75 -19.35 0.76 -4.02
C GLN A 75 -19.83 0.00 -5.26
N HIS A 76 -18.99 -0.15 -6.29
CA HIS A 76 -19.39 -0.73 -7.57
C HIS A 76 -19.44 -2.26 -7.55
N VAL A 77 -18.41 -2.92 -7.01
CA VAL A 77 -18.28 -4.39 -7.04
C VAL A 77 -18.95 -5.04 -5.84
N PHE A 78 -18.86 -4.41 -4.67
CA PHE A 78 -19.37 -4.98 -3.40
C PHE A 78 -20.66 -4.32 -2.91
N ALA A 79 -21.28 -3.44 -3.71
CA ALA A 79 -22.51 -2.71 -3.36
C ALA A 79 -22.46 -2.00 -1.99
N GLY A 80 -21.26 -1.62 -1.52
CA GLY A 80 -21.07 -1.00 -0.21
C GLY A 80 -21.17 -1.97 0.98
N ASP A 81 -21.00 -3.27 0.77
CA ASP A 81 -21.07 -4.29 1.82
C ASP A 81 -19.99 -4.11 2.90
N TRP A 82 -20.35 -4.35 4.16
CA TRP A 82 -19.49 -4.19 5.33
C TRP A 82 -19.03 -5.55 5.87
N ASN A 83 -18.62 -6.47 5.00
CA ASN A 83 -18.10 -7.74 5.45
C ASN A 83 -16.80 -7.58 6.28
N LYS A 84 -16.50 -8.62 7.06
CA LYS A 84 -15.34 -8.65 7.97
C LYS A 84 -14.02 -8.29 7.28
N TRP A 85 -13.83 -8.74 6.03
CA TRP A 85 -12.58 -8.56 5.29
C TRP A 85 -12.42 -7.13 4.79
N ILE A 86 -13.51 -6.50 4.31
CA ILE A 86 -13.54 -5.10 3.92
C ILE A 86 -13.18 -4.21 5.11
N VAL A 87 -13.79 -4.46 6.28
CA VAL A 87 -13.50 -3.71 7.52
C VAL A 87 -12.04 -3.88 7.93
N ILE A 88 -11.51 -5.11 7.94
CA ILE A 88 -10.09 -5.37 8.23
C ILE A 88 -9.19 -4.59 7.27
N LYS A 89 -9.48 -4.58 5.98
CA LYS A 89 -8.68 -3.85 4.98
C LYS A 89 -8.71 -2.34 5.19
N MET A 90 -9.86 -1.76 5.53
CA MET A 90 -9.97 -0.33 5.84
C MET A 90 -9.10 0.03 7.06
N ILE A 91 -9.18 -0.77 8.13
CA ILE A 91 -8.38 -0.56 9.34
C ILE A 91 -6.88 -0.68 9.01
N LEU A 92 -6.48 -1.76 8.34
CA LEU A 92 -5.08 -1.97 7.97
C LEU A 92 -4.55 -0.89 7.01
N GLY A 93 -5.39 -0.37 6.11
CA GLY A 93 -5.03 0.75 5.23
C GLY A 93 -4.71 2.01 6.04
N VAL A 94 -5.59 2.38 6.98
CA VAL A 94 -5.39 3.54 7.87
C VAL A 94 -4.14 3.35 8.72
N VAL A 95 -3.95 2.16 9.30
CA VAL A 95 -2.76 1.83 10.10
C VAL A 95 -1.49 1.92 9.24
N LEU A 96 -1.47 1.35 8.03
CA LEU A 96 -0.34 1.46 7.11
C LEU A 96 -0.01 2.92 6.82
N THR A 97 -1.01 3.74 6.54
CA THR A 97 -0.83 5.18 6.28
C THR A 97 -0.19 5.88 7.47
N GLY A 98 -0.67 5.61 8.69
CA GLY A 98 -0.09 6.13 9.92
C GLY A 98 1.38 5.72 10.08
N VAL A 99 1.71 4.46 9.79
CA VAL A 99 3.09 3.95 9.84
C VAL A 99 3.96 4.61 8.78
N LEU A 100 3.48 4.78 7.54
CA LEU A 100 4.22 5.45 6.47
C LEU A 100 4.50 6.92 6.83
N ILE A 101 3.52 7.65 7.37
CA ILE A 101 3.70 9.02 7.86
C ILE A 101 4.72 9.05 9.00
N ALA A 102 4.58 8.16 10.00
CA ALA A 102 5.50 8.07 11.13
C ALA A 102 6.94 7.78 10.65
N THR A 103 7.10 6.95 9.63
CA THR A 103 8.40 6.65 9.02
C THR A 103 9.00 7.90 8.38
N VAL A 104 8.21 8.68 7.65
CA VAL A 104 8.66 9.94 7.05
C VAL A 104 9.05 10.97 8.10
N VAL A 105 8.26 11.10 9.17
CA VAL A 105 8.56 11.99 10.29
C VAL A 105 9.82 11.54 11.03
N ALA A 106 9.97 10.23 11.28
CA ALA A 106 11.15 9.66 11.93
C ALA A 106 12.43 9.93 11.12
N GLN A 107 12.39 9.73 9.79
CA GLN A 107 13.52 10.07 8.91
C GLN A 107 13.90 11.55 9.03
N ARG A 108 12.91 12.45 8.97
CA ARG A 108 13.15 13.90 9.06
C ARG A 108 13.72 14.34 10.42
N ARG A 109 13.45 13.58 11.48
CA ARG A 109 14.02 13.77 12.82
C ARG A 109 15.39 13.12 13.00
N GLY A 110 15.98 12.57 11.94
CA GLY A 110 17.30 11.93 11.99
C GLY A 110 17.30 10.56 12.67
N ALA A 111 16.19 9.81 12.60
CA ALA A 111 16.14 8.45 13.11
C ALA A 111 17.24 7.57 12.49
N SER A 112 17.83 6.69 13.29
CA SER A 112 18.87 5.79 12.82
C SER A 112 18.33 4.79 11.79
N HIS A 113 19.23 4.26 10.96
CA HIS A 113 18.89 3.23 9.97
C HIS A 113 18.16 2.03 10.60
N GLN A 114 18.59 1.57 11.78
CA GLN A 114 17.95 0.45 12.48
C GLN A 114 16.50 0.76 12.88
N VAL A 115 16.21 2.00 13.30
CA VAL A 115 14.85 2.44 13.64
C VAL A 115 13.99 2.43 12.39
N LEU A 116 14.48 3.01 11.29
CA LEU A 116 13.77 3.06 10.00
C LEU A 116 13.53 1.67 9.41
N PHE A 117 14.51 0.78 9.52
CA PHE A 117 14.37 -0.60 9.07
C PHE A 117 13.22 -1.33 9.80
N ARG A 118 13.06 -1.11 11.11
CA ARG A 118 11.90 -1.65 11.85
C ARG A 118 10.57 -1.09 11.31
N TYR A 119 10.51 0.20 11.01
CA TYR A 119 9.32 0.77 10.36
C TYR A 119 9.01 0.10 9.01
N TYR A 120 10.03 -0.13 8.17
CA TYR A 120 9.84 -0.81 6.88
C TYR A 120 9.32 -2.24 7.05
N LEU A 121 9.83 -2.98 8.04
CA LEU A 121 9.33 -4.34 8.35
C LEU A 121 7.89 -4.33 8.86
N VAL A 122 7.51 -3.35 9.69
CA VAL A 122 6.12 -3.19 10.16
C VAL A 122 5.21 -2.86 8.98
N SER A 123 5.60 -1.94 8.09
CA SER A 123 4.87 -1.67 6.85
C SER A 123 4.71 -2.94 6.01
N LEU A 124 5.77 -3.75 5.87
CA LEU A 124 5.73 -4.99 5.11
C LEU A 124 4.76 -6.01 5.72
N ALA A 125 4.75 -6.16 7.05
CA ALA A 125 3.81 -7.03 7.75
C ALA A 125 2.35 -6.59 7.52
N ILE A 126 2.08 -5.29 7.57
CA ILE A 126 0.75 -4.74 7.28
C ILE A 126 0.36 -4.98 5.81
N CYS A 127 1.29 -4.78 4.86
CA CYS A 127 1.06 -5.14 3.45
C CYS A 127 0.74 -6.63 3.28
N GLY A 128 1.41 -7.51 4.03
CA GLY A 128 1.08 -8.94 4.09
C GLY A 128 -0.36 -9.19 4.55
N GLY A 129 -0.80 -8.52 5.62
CA GLY A 129 -2.18 -8.60 6.10
C GLY A 129 -3.21 -8.06 5.09
N LEU A 130 -2.90 -6.96 4.41
CA LEU A 130 -3.73 -6.39 3.34
C LEU A 130 -3.83 -7.32 2.13
N GLY A 131 -2.74 -7.99 1.76
CA GLY A 131 -2.70 -9.00 0.71
C GLY A 131 -3.52 -10.24 1.08
N PHE A 132 -3.29 -10.78 2.28
CA PHE A 132 -4.03 -11.93 2.81
C PHE A 132 -5.54 -11.67 2.85
N SER A 133 -5.97 -10.58 3.49
CA SER A 133 -7.39 -10.20 3.55
C SER A 133 -8.00 -9.90 2.17
N GLY A 134 -7.19 -9.44 1.21
CA GLY A 134 -7.61 -9.33 -0.18
C GLY A 134 -7.85 -10.69 -0.87
N GLY A 135 -6.98 -11.66 -0.61
CA GLY A 135 -7.15 -13.03 -1.07
C GLY A 135 -8.40 -13.68 -0.46
N GLU A 136 -8.60 -13.53 0.84
CA GLU A 136 -9.79 -14.04 1.53
C GLU A 136 -11.09 -13.37 1.04
N LEU A 137 -11.07 -12.09 0.72
CA LEU A 137 -12.25 -11.40 0.16
C LEU A 137 -12.66 -11.95 -1.22
N LEU A 138 -11.70 -12.41 -2.03
CA LEU A 138 -11.94 -12.86 -3.40
C LEU A 138 -12.12 -14.38 -3.51
N TYR A 139 -11.46 -15.15 -2.63
CA TYR A 139 -11.34 -16.60 -2.73
C TYR A 139 -11.71 -17.34 -1.43
N GLY A 140 -11.77 -16.63 -0.30
CA GLY A 140 -12.11 -17.19 1.01
C GLY A 140 -13.61 -17.18 1.21
N GLY A 141 -14.23 -18.37 1.12
CA GLY A 141 -15.66 -18.58 1.39
C GLY A 141 -16.08 -18.18 2.81
#